data_AF-A0A957RLX4-F1
#
_entry.id   AF-A0A957RLX4-F1
#
_cell.length_a   1.000
_cell.length_b   1.000
_cell.length_c   1.000
_cell.angle_alpha   90.00
_cell.angle_beta   90.00
_cell.angle_gamma   90.00
#
_symmetry.space_group_name_H-M   'P 1'
#
loop_
_entity.id
_entity.type
_entity.pdbx_description
1 polymer ?
#
loop_
_entity_poly.entity_id
_entity_poly.type
_entity_poly.pdbx_seq_one_letter_code
_entity_poly.pdbx_strand_id
1 'polypeptide(L)' 'MSKSSAQLLLDANRTIAPISPLLFGGFAEHMGRCVYEGIYEPKSAHADEQGLRTDVLDALRAQKYTTIRYP' A
#
# COMPACT_ATOMS: atom_id res chain seq x y z
N MET A 1 31.05 -17.62 16.59
CA MET A 1 30.58 -16.38 15.95
C MET A 1 30.56 -15.28 17.01
N SER A 2 31.21 -14.13 16.76
CA SER A 2 31.20 -13.00 17.68
C SER A 2 29.81 -12.36 17.69
N LYS A 3 29.23 -12.14 18.88
CA LYS A 3 27.96 -11.45 19.05
C LYS A 3 28.23 -9.95 18.98
N SER A 4 27.88 -9.31 17.87
CA SER A 4 27.87 -7.85 17.77
C SER A 4 26.71 -7.29 18.59
N SER A 5 26.96 -6.19 19.32
CA SER A 5 25.91 -5.47 20.07
C SER A 5 25.65 -4.10 19.46
N ALA A 6 24.39 -3.67 19.48
CA ALA A 6 23.95 -2.34 19.04
C ALA A 6 23.15 -1.67 20.17
N GLN A 7 23.17 -0.33 20.22
CA GLN A 7 22.42 0.46 21.18
C GLN A 7 21.44 1.39 20.44
N LEU A 8 20.22 1.52 20.98
CA LEU A 8 19.19 2.44 20.52
C LEU A 8 18.78 3.35 21.68
N LEU A 9 18.77 4.66 21.46
CA LEU A 9 18.26 5.66 22.41
C LEU A 9 16.97 6.28 21.85
N LEU A 10 15.94 6.37 22.69
CA LEU A 10 14.68 7.01 22.36
C LEU A 10 14.46 8.19 23.32
N ASP A 11 14.36 9.41 22.79
CA ASP A 11 14.10 10.63 23.54
C ASP A 11 12.85 11.33 22.99
N ALA A 12 11.77 11.33 23.77
CA ALA A 12 10.49 11.91 23.38
C ALA A 12 10.54 13.45 23.20
N ASN A 13 11.53 14.12 23.78
CA ASN A 13 11.71 15.56 23.61
C ASN A 13 12.39 15.91 22.27
N ARG A 14 12.96 14.93 21.57
CA ARG A 14 13.58 15.08 20.24
C ARG A 14 12.61 14.71 19.13
N THR A 15 11.49 15.43 19.06
CA THR A 15 10.50 15.24 18.00
C THR A 15 11.00 15.86 16.69
N ILE A 16 10.84 15.14 15.57
CA ILE A 16 11.18 15.63 14.22
C ILE A 16 10.03 16.46 13.66
N ALA A 17 8.87 15.83 13.44
CA ALA A 17 7.67 16.44 12.88
C ALA A 17 6.45 15.50 13.06
N PRO A 18 5.22 16.01 12.91
CA PRO A 18 4.04 15.15 12.72
C PRO A 18 4.22 14.25 11.50
N ILE A 19 3.78 12.99 11.62
CA ILE A 19 3.83 12.04 10.50
C ILE A 19 2.74 12.42 9.49
N SER A 20 3.16 12.84 8.29
CA SER A 20 2.22 13.14 7.22
C SER A 20 1.53 11.86 6.74
N PRO A 21 0.19 11.84 6.56
CA PRO A 21 -0.49 10.67 6.02
C PRO A 21 0.00 10.34 4.62
N LEU A 22 0.43 11.32 3.82
CA LEU A 22 0.88 11.13 2.44
C LEU A 22 2.16 10.29 2.29
N LEU A 23 2.86 10.01 3.41
CA LEU A 23 4.00 9.09 3.41
C LEU A 23 3.59 7.63 3.16
N PHE A 24 2.33 7.29 3.43
CA PHE A 24 1.79 5.94 3.26
C PHE A 24 0.93 5.85 1.98
N GLY A 25 1.39 6.51 0.91
CA GLY A 25 0.76 6.45 -0.40
C GLY A 25 1.19 5.25 -1.24
N GLY A 26 0.47 5.01 -2.33
CA GLY A 26 0.81 4.03 -3.37
C GLY A 26 0.79 4.65 -4.77
N PHE A 27 1.09 3.84 -5.77
CA PHE A 27 1.04 4.22 -7.17
C PHE A 27 0.41 3.07 -7.97
N ALA A 28 -0.62 3.38 -8.73
CA ALA A 28 -1.23 2.47 -9.69
C ALA A 28 -0.94 3.00 -11.09
N GLU A 29 -0.32 2.16 -11.92
CA GLU A 29 0.06 2.51 -13.29
C GLU A 29 -0.69 1.65 -14.31
N HIS A 30 -1.01 2.16 -15.50
CA HIS A 30 -1.36 1.35 -16.69
C HIS A 30 -0.15 0.57 -17.23
N MET A 31 0.54 -0.16 -16.35
CA MET A 31 1.72 -0.95 -16.66
C MET A 31 1.49 -2.41 -16.29
N GLY A 32 1.67 -3.28 -17.29
CA GLY A 32 1.49 -4.72 -17.14
C GLY A 32 0.11 -5.05 -16.60
N ARG A 33 0.07 -5.73 -15.45
CA ARG A 33 -1.17 -6.23 -14.83
C ARG A 33 -1.58 -5.48 -13.56
N CYS A 34 -1.16 -4.23 -13.41
CA CYS A 34 -1.56 -3.43 -12.25
C CYS A 34 -3.05 -3.07 -12.33
N VAL A 35 -3.49 -2.46 -13.44
CA VAL A 35 -4.90 -2.15 -13.69
C VAL A 35 -5.63 -3.34 -14.31
N TYR A 36 -5.30 -3.70 -15.55
CA TYR A 36 -5.95 -4.80 -16.27
C TYR A 36 -5.42 -6.15 -15.82
N GLU A 37 -6.30 -7.15 -15.61
CA GLU A 37 -5.94 -8.45 -15.01
C GLU A 37 -5.43 -8.34 -13.55
N GLY A 38 -5.53 -7.14 -12.96
CA GLY A 38 -5.17 -6.82 -11.58
C GLY A 38 -6.37 -6.28 -10.82
N ILE A 39 -6.42 -4.95 -10.62
CA ILE A 39 -7.55 -4.28 -9.97
C ILE A 39 -8.86 -4.48 -10.75
N TYR A 40 -8.78 -4.50 -12.08
CA TYR A 40 -9.91 -4.63 -12.99
C TYR A 40 -9.81 -5.89 -13.86
N GLU A 41 -10.77 -6.80 -13.67
CA GLU A 41 -10.89 -8.05 -14.43
C GLU A 41 -12.36 -8.51 -14.47
N PRO A 42 -13.20 -8.01 -15.40
CA PRO A 42 -14.65 -8.28 -15.42
C PRO A 42 -15.05 -9.75 -15.56
N LYS A 43 -14.14 -10.60 -16.04
CA LYS A 43 -14.37 -12.05 -16.21
C LYS A 43 -13.99 -12.86 -14.96
N SER A 44 -13.42 -12.21 -13.94
CA SER A 44 -13.03 -12.86 -12.69
C SER A 44 -14.26 -13.32 -11.91
N ALA A 45 -14.14 -14.47 -11.23
CA ALA A 45 -15.16 -14.93 -10.27
C ALA A 45 -15.32 -13.97 -9.06
N HIS A 46 -14.34 -13.08 -8.85
CA HIS A 46 -14.33 -12.07 -7.79
C HIS A 46 -14.72 -10.67 -8.27
N ALA A 47 -15.11 -10.51 -9.54
CA ALA A 47 -15.51 -9.22 -10.09
C ALA A 47 -16.85 -8.75 -9.50
N ASP A 48 -16.93 -7.47 -9.15
CA ASP A 48 -18.20 -6.79 -8.90
C ASP A 48 -18.88 -6.32 -10.20
N GLU A 49 -20.01 -5.61 -10.07
CA GLU A 49 -20.78 -5.07 -11.20
C GLU A 49 -19.99 -4.06 -12.06
N GLN A 50 -18.91 -3.49 -11.52
CA GLN A 50 -18.02 -2.56 -12.21
C GLN A 50 -16.80 -3.26 -12.82
N GLY A 51 -16.67 -4.58 -12.65
CA GLY A 51 -15.52 -5.37 -13.11
C GLY A 51 -14.29 -5.27 -12.20
N LEU A 52 -14.43 -4.66 -11.01
CA LEU A 52 -13.35 -4.56 -10.04
C LEU A 52 -13.25 -5.85 -9.23
N ARG A 53 -12.02 -6.31 -8.99
CA ARG A 53 -11.79 -7.51 -8.19
C ARG A 53 -11.93 -7.23 -6.70
N THR A 54 -13.01 -7.71 -6.11
CA THR A 54 -13.33 -7.51 -4.69
C THR A 54 -12.26 -8.02 -3.74
N ASP A 55 -11.64 -9.15 -4.04
CA ASP A 55 -10.56 -9.75 -3.26
C ASP A 55 -9.27 -8.91 -3.30
N VAL A 56 -8.97 -8.29 -4.45
CA VAL A 56 -7.87 -7.32 -4.59
C VAL A 56 -8.18 -6.05 -3.81
N LEU A 57 -9.41 -5.53 -3.91
CA LEU A 57 -9.82 -4.34 -3.17
C LEU A 57 -9.74 -4.55 -1.65
N ASP A 58 -10.11 -5.72 -1.15
CA ASP A 58 -10.00 -6.05 0.27
C ASP A 58 -8.55 -6.12 0.75
N ALA A 59 -7.66 -6.71 -0.06
CA ALA A 59 -6.23 -6.70 0.22
C ALA A 59 -5.65 -5.27 0.25
N LEU A 60 -6.07 -4.41 -0.69
CA LEU A 60 -5.64 -3.00 -0.73
C LEU A 60 -6.18 -2.18 0.44
N ARG A 61 -7.42 -2.41 0.87
CA ARG A 61 -8.01 -1.77 2.07
C ARG A 61 -7.22 -2.13 3.33
N ALA A 62 -6.78 -3.37 3.46
CA ALA A 62 -5.96 -3.81 4.60
C ALA A 62 -4.61 -3.08 4.69
N GLN A 63 -4.06 -2.60 3.56
CA GLN A 63 -2.81 -1.83 3.53
C GLN A 63 -2.97 -0.39 4.05
N LYS A 64 -4.20 0.14 4.10
CA LYS A 64 -4.50 1.51 4.58
C LYS A 64 -3.71 2.59 3.84
N TYR A 65 -3.58 2.47 2.52
CA TYR A 65 -3.03 3.55 1.70
C TYR A 65 -3.83 4.83 1.90
N THR A 66 -3.12 5.94 2.05
CA THR A 66 -3.73 7.26 2.31
C THR A 66 -3.94 8.06 1.04
N THR A 67 -3.19 7.74 -0.01
CA THR A 67 -3.27 8.35 -1.33
C THR A 67 -2.77 7.37 -2.38
N ILE A 68 -3.29 7.44 -3.60
CA ILE A 68 -2.82 6.66 -4.73
C ILE A 68 -2.51 7.63 -5.87
N ARG A 69 -1.25 7.67 -6.29
CA ARG A 69 -0.90 8.30 -7.56
C ARG A 69 -1.45 7.44 -8.70
N TYR A 70 -1.83 8.10 -9.79
CA TYR A 70 -2.36 7.53 -11.02
C TYR A 70 -1.97 8.51 -12.17
N PRO A 71 -1.83 8.12 -13.45
CA PRO A 71 -2.21 6.87 -14.11
C PRO A 71 -1.25 5.72 -13.99
#